data_AF-A0AAU9JQ91-F1
#
_entry.id   AF-A0AAU9JQ91-F1
#
_cell.length_a   1.000
_cell.length_b   1.000
_cell.length_c   1.000
_cell.angle_alpha   90.00
_cell.angle_beta   90.00
_cell.angle_gamma   90.00
#
_symmetry.space_group_name_H-M   'P 1'
#
loop_
_entity.id
_entity.type
_entity.pdbx_description
1 polymer ?
#
loop_
_entity_poly.entity_id
_entity_poly.type
_entity_poly.pdbx_seq_one_letter_code
_entity_poly.pdbx_strand_id
1 'polypeptide(L)'
;MASLIIVDINKFIHKKDLMIGDRVEISVLNVDLPDKDKSQLSCYISIDKQTYGAITPINSGNDKTTVKLWKDRLIKFSVVKIETEEELGSVTLSGSILPEEGFQWLPLFNEKDKEILSIPTKVNAPRLFIALSTLKGLNPIYESTENSETVSQNDSLSESENEFMPELKLIQSSSTPSPEHLKESFLETQFVQLANENFALKQEIERIKKNNSSVIMSLNYEIEELRKKEKKALGINKILQKELGEINEKHKSETLEKEKIIKELKENLEKAKNDAKAKENSILMILENKDKVIYKKQCEINNLKKSISLMEEKTGSNKEADILKMQINELKQKLNEVGIKTENEDLHLALEKHLIERNAPGFFKLVHSNKYASGSNIFTLLLKNGKIFCEIDGIEISIDEIINSRLKANLNLSGKVESFSIPIKGKTNSISYYNTDEADTENTTDGVQSRSSFGSERTLSSSPELLTTKSAKRVVKVSSFMKSSMSSLREIAQKVPKSIKKPSFNKTFL
;
A
#
# COMPACT_ATOMS: atom_id res chain seq x y z
N MET A 1 29.02 -45.10 1.37
CA MET A 1 28.24 -45.35 2.59
C MET A 1 27.27 -44.19 2.75
N ALA A 2 26.00 -44.44 2.44
CA ALA A 2 24.93 -43.46 2.52
C ALA A 2 24.26 -43.55 3.90
N SER A 3 24.12 -42.40 4.57
CA SER A 3 23.24 -42.26 5.73
C SER A 3 22.10 -41.33 5.33
N LEU A 4 20.94 -41.96 5.14
CA LEU A 4 19.66 -41.39 4.78
C LEU A 4 19.05 -40.77 6.05
N ILE A 5 18.89 -39.45 6.12
CA ILE A 5 18.04 -38.81 7.13
C ILE A 5 16.74 -38.45 6.42
N ILE A 6 15.74 -39.31 6.59
CA ILE A 6 14.34 -39.01 6.25
C ILE A 6 13.84 -38.04 7.33
N VAL A 7 13.73 -36.76 6.98
CA VAL A 7 12.99 -35.80 7.79
C VAL A 7 11.52 -35.91 7.40
N ASP A 8 10.74 -36.45 8.33
CA ASP A 8 9.29 -36.57 8.27
C ASP A 8 8.64 -35.16 8.28
N ILE A 9 8.21 -34.70 7.11
CA ILE A 9 7.59 -33.37 6.90
C ILE A 9 6.14 -33.32 7.43
N ASN A 10 5.57 -34.44 7.89
CA ASN A 10 4.18 -34.49 8.36
C ASN A 10 3.97 -34.06 9.83
N LYS A 11 4.98 -33.50 10.50
CA LYS A 11 4.87 -33.13 11.94
C LYS A 11 4.82 -31.64 12.27
N PHE A 12 4.57 -30.78 11.28
CA PHE A 12 4.45 -29.32 11.49
C PHE A 12 3.12 -28.70 11.03
N ILE A 13 2.05 -29.48 10.99
CA ILE A 13 0.68 -28.98 10.81
C ILE A 13 -0.12 -29.28 12.08
N HIS A 14 0.24 -28.64 13.20
CA HIS A 14 -0.68 -28.43 14.32
C HIS A 14 -0.22 -27.23 15.13
N LYS A 15 -0.46 -26.04 14.57
CA LYS A 15 -0.71 -24.87 15.39
C LYS A 15 -2.04 -24.27 14.95
N LYS A 16 -3.04 -24.53 15.80
CA LYS A 16 -4.35 -23.90 15.82
C LYS A 16 -4.17 -22.39 15.92
N ASP A 17 -4.11 -21.71 14.77
CA ASP A 17 -4.71 -20.39 14.64
C ASP A 17 -6.12 -20.61 14.07
N LEU A 18 -6.99 -21.17 14.92
CA LEU A 18 -8.43 -21.15 14.68
C LEU A 18 -8.92 -19.74 15.03
N MET A 19 -8.47 -18.74 14.25
CA MET A 19 -9.14 -17.45 14.19
C MET A 19 -10.54 -17.77 13.68
N ILE A 20 -11.54 -17.54 14.53
CA ILE A 20 -12.96 -17.65 14.22
C ILE A 20 -13.24 -16.58 13.17
N GLY A 21 -12.99 -16.90 11.91
CA GLY A 21 -13.52 -16.15 10.78
C GLY A 21 -14.98 -16.53 10.64
N ASP A 22 -15.87 -15.55 10.69
CA ASP A 22 -17.28 -15.77 10.38
C ASP A 22 -17.39 -16.32 8.95
N ARG A 23 -18.15 -17.39 8.79
CA ARG A 23 -18.42 -17.94 7.45
C ARG A 23 -19.42 -17.00 6.78
N VAL A 24 -18.96 -16.26 5.78
CA VAL A 24 -19.81 -15.37 4.99
C VAL A 24 -20.05 -16.01 3.64
N GLU A 25 -21.30 -16.24 3.32
CA GLU A 25 -21.68 -16.65 1.98
C GLU A 25 -21.68 -15.41 1.08
N ILE A 26 -20.90 -15.46 0.01
CA ILE A 26 -20.81 -14.38 -0.98
C ILE A 26 -21.53 -14.86 -2.24
N SER A 27 -22.56 -14.12 -2.63
CA SER A 27 -23.27 -14.35 -3.88
C SER A 27 -23.05 -13.16 -4.80
N VAL A 28 -22.68 -13.39 -6.05
CA VAL A 28 -22.62 -12.33 -7.05
C VAL A 28 -23.97 -12.31 -7.75
N LEU A 29 -24.71 -11.22 -7.60
CA LEU A 29 -26.07 -11.11 -8.11
C LEU A 29 -26.13 -10.49 -9.51
N ASN A 30 -25.22 -9.56 -9.80
CA ASN A 30 -25.22 -8.85 -11.08
C ASN A 30 -23.86 -8.24 -11.37
N VAL A 31 -23.59 -8.02 -12.65
CA VAL A 31 -22.48 -7.19 -13.13
C VAL A 31 -23.04 -6.19 -14.14
N ASP A 32 -22.61 -4.94 -13.98
CA ASP A 32 -22.96 -3.83 -14.85
C ASP A 32 -21.69 -3.39 -15.57
N LEU A 33 -21.50 -3.92 -16.78
CA LEU A 33 -20.40 -3.64 -17.71
C LEU A 33 -21.00 -3.11 -19.02
N PRO A 34 -20.41 -2.06 -19.63
CA PRO A 34 -20.84 -1.61 -20.94
C PRO A 34 -20.59 -2.71 -21.99
N ASP A 35 -21.61 -3.00 -22.80
CA ASP A 35 -21.55 -3.81 -24.03
C ASP A 35 -21.03 -5.26 -23.90
N LYS A 36 -21.45 -6.01 -22.87
CA LYS A 36 -21.04 -7.42 -22.71
C LYS A 36 -22.17 -8.37 -22.32
N ASP A 37 -22.22 -9.52 -22.99
CA ASP A 37 -23.12 -10.63 -22.66
C ASP A 37 -22.76 -11.24 -21.31
N LYS A 38 -23.66 -11.05 -20.34
CA LYS A 38 -23.46 -11.51 -18.95
C LYS A 38 -23.36 -13.04 -18.82
N SER A 39 -23.90 -13.79 -19.78
CA SER A 39 -23.84 -15.24 -19.83
C SER A 39 -22.42 -15.79 -20.03
N GLN A 40 -21.50 -14.96 -20.52
CA GLN A 40 -20.11 -15.35 -20.78
C GLN A 40 -19.14 -14.84 -19.70
N LEU A 41 -19.64 -14.41 -18.54
CA LEU A 41 -18.83 -13.82 -17.48
C LEU A 41 -18.73 -14.74 -16.26
N SER A 42 -17.52 -14.81 -15.71
CA SER A 42 -17.22 -15.44 -14.42
C SER A 42 -16.69 -14.40 -13.44
N CYS A 43 -17.04 -14.54 -12.16
CA CYS A 43 -16.41 -13.78 -11.09
C CYS A 43 -15.53 -14.69 -10.23
N TYR A 44 -14.23 -14.42 -10.20
CA TYR A 44 -13.27 -15.10 -9.35
C TYR A 44 -13.10 -14.33 -8.05
N ILE A 45 -13.17 -15.06 -6.93
CA ILE A 45 -12.93 -14.52 -5.59
C ILE A 45 -11.59 -15.06 -5.10
N SER A 46 -10.67 -14.16 -4.79
CA SER A 46 -9.36 -14.50 -4.25
C SER A 46 -9.11 -13.79 -2.93
N ILE A 47 -8.45 -14.48 -1.99
CA ILE A 47 -8.04 -13.93 -0.69
C ILE A 47 -6.53 -14.13 -0.58
N ASP A 48 -5.79 -13.05 -0.31
CA ASP A 48 -4.33 -13.04 -0.23
C ASP A 48 -3.67 -13.73 -1.45
N LYS A 49 -4.18 -13.47 -2.65
CA LYS A 49 -3.73 -14.02 -3.95
C LYS A 49 -4.03 -15.51 -4.18
N GLN A 50 -4.75 -16.17 -3.27
CA GLN A 50 -5.25 -17.52 -3.49
C GLN A 50 -6.70 -17.48 -3.96
N THR A 51 -7.03 -18.14 -5.06
CA THR A 51 -8.41 -18.25 -5.56
C THR A 51 -9.19 -19.26 -4.72
N TYR A 52 -10.34 -18.85 -4.18
CA TYR A 52 -11.19 -19.67 -3.32
C TYR A 52 -12.43 -20.21 -4.04
N GLY A 53 -12.89 -19.50 -5.07
CA GLY A 53 -14.03 -19.93 -5.86
C GLY A 53 -14.24 -19.06 -7.08
N ALA A 54 -15.09 -19.57 -7.96
CA ALA A 54 -15.58 -18.88 -9.14
C ALA A 54 -17.10 -18.99 -9.17
N ILE A 55 -17.76 -17.89 -9.48
CA ILE A 55 -19.21 -17.84 -9.68
C ILE A 55 -19.43 -17.72 -11.20
N THR A 56 -19.98 -18.77 -11.79
CA THR A 56 -20.02 -18.96 -13.24
C THR A 56 -21.29 -19.68 -13.68
N PRO A 57 -22.12 -19.10 -14.58
CA PRO A 57 -22.11 -17.72 -15.05
C PRO A 57 -22.76 -16.76 -14.04
N ILE A 58 -22.35 -15.49 -14.04
CA ILE A 58 -22.80 -14.45 -13.09
C ILE A 58 -24.33 -14.24 -13.02
N ASN A 59 -25.07 -14.71 -14.03
CA ASN A 59 -26.53 -14.54 -14.15
C ASN A 59 -27.36 -15.81 -13.84
N SER A 60 -26.76 -16.89 -13.34
CA SER A 60 -27.47 -18.17 -13.12
C SER A 60 -28.45 -18.14 -11.94
N GLY A 61 -28.45 -17.08 -11.12
CA GLY A 61 -29.37 -16.90 -9.97
C GLY A 61 -29.16 -17.89 -8.81
N ASN A 62 -28.44 -18.98 -9.04
CA ASN A 62 -28.30 -20.11 -8.12
C ASN A 62 -26.85 -20.37 -7.66
N ASP A 63 -25.85 -19.77 -8.31
CA ASP A 63 -24.45 -19.99 -7.94
C ASP A 63 -24.05 -19.08 -6.78
N LYS A 64 -23.90 -19.70 -5.61
CA LYS A 64 -23.39 -19.06 -4.39
C LYS A 64 -22.05 -19.69 -4.06
N THR A 65 -21.07 -18.87 -3.69
CA THR A 65 -19.79 -19.38 -3.18
C THR A 65 -19.67 -19.03 -1.71
N THR A 66 -19.61 -20.04 -0.86
CA THR A 66 -19.30 -19.83 0.56
C THR A 66 -17.80 -19.66 0.74
N VAL A 67 -17.38 -18.48 1.20
CA VAL A 67 -15.97 -18.19 1.48
C VAL A 67 -15.81 -17.84 2.95
N LYS A 68 -14.75 -18.33 3.60
CA LYS A 68 -14.42 -17.81 4.93
C LYS A 68 -13.88 -16.40 4.77
N LEU A 69 -14.62 -15.43 5.30
CA LEU A 69 -14.27 -14.03 5.14
C LEU A 69 -13.52 -13.61 6.41
N TRP A 70 -12.23 -13.38 6.25
CA TRP A 70 -11.40 -12.87 7.34
C TRP A 70 -11.37 -11.34 7.23
N LYS A 71 -11.85 -10.64 8.26
CA LYS A 71 -11.91 -9.17 8.28
C LYS A 71 -10.54 -8.51 8.04
N ASP A 72 -9.44 -9.17 8.39
CA ASP A 72 -8.09 -8.62 8.28
C ASP A 72 -7.35 -8.98 6.98
N ARG A 73 -8.03 -9.61 6.01
CA ARG A 73 -7.39 -10.07 4.76
C ARG A 73 -7.87 -9.30 3.54
N LEU A 74 -7.02 -9.26 2.51
CA LEU A 74 -7.35 -8.63 1.23
C LEU A 74 -8.14 -9.60 0.36
N ILE A 75 -9.30 -9.16 -0.06
CA ILE A 75 -10.23 -9.87 -0.94
C ILE A 75 -10.20 -9.17 -2.29
N LYS A 76 -9.94 -9.94 -3.35
CA LYS A 76 -10.01 -9.47 -4.72
C LYS A 76 -11.13 -10.18 -5.47
N PHE A 77 -12.02 -9.38 -6.04
CA PHE A 77 -13.04 -9.80 -6.99
C PHE A 77 -12.56 -9.50 -8.39
N SER A 78 -12.53 -10.50 -9.27
CA SER A 78 -12.08 -10.34 -10.67
C SER A 78 -13.17 -10.85 -11.61
N VAL A 79 -13.63 -10.00 -12.52
CA VAL A 79 -14.61 -10.40 -13.55
C VAL A 79 -13.86 -10.74 -14.82
N VAL A 80 -14.08 -11.95 -15.33
CA VAL A 80 -13.34 -12.53 -16.45
C VAL A 80 -14.31 -13.06 -17.49
N LYS A 81 -13.97 -12.89 -18.78
CA LYS A 81 -14.72 -13.50 -19.88
C LYS A 81 -14.34 -14.98 -20.00
N ILE A 82 -15.32 -15.88 -19.96
CA ILE A 82 -15.12 -17.35 -19.93
C ILE A 82 -14.32 -17.84 -21.15
N GLU A 83 -14.63 -17.33 -22.34
CA GLU A 83 -14.03 -17.82 -23.59
C GLU A 83 -12.56 -17.42 -23.76
N THR A 84 -12.21 -16.20 -23.34
CA THR A 84 -10.89 -15.60 -23.60
C THR A 84 -9.99 -15.57 -22.37
N GLU A 85 -10.53 -15.91 -21.20
CA GLU A 85 -9.89 -15.70 -19.89
C GLU A 85 -9.43 -14.25 -19.66
N GLU A 86 -9.99 -13.30 -20.39
CA GLU A 86 -9.63 -11.88 -20.30
C GLU A 86 -10.28 -11.25 -19.06
N GLU A 87 -9.45 -10.69 -18.18
CA GLU A 87 -9.91 -9.92 -17.01
C GLU A 87 -10.48 -8.57 -17.47
N LEU A 88 -11.78 -8.41 -17.29
CA LEU A 88 -12.53 -7.22 -17.71
C LEU A 88 -12.51 -6.12 -16.65
N GLY A 89 -12.24 -6.49 -15.41
CA GLY A 89 -12.03 -5.56 -14.31
C GLY A 89 -11.95 -6.29 -12.97
N SER A 90 -11.25 -5.67 -12.02
CA SER A 90 -11.16 -6.17 -10.66
C SER A 90 -11.24 -5.06 -9.62
N VAL A 91 -11.47 -5.49 -8.38
CA VAL A 91 -11.43 -4.64 -7.19
C VAL A 91 -10.83 -5.43 -6.04
N THR A 92 -9.86 -4.82 -5.38
CA THR A 92 -9.23 -5.37 -4.17
C THR A 92 -9.63 -4.53 -2.98
N LEU A 93 -9.98 -5.17 -1.87
CA LEU A 93 -10.41 -4.49 -0.66
C LEU A 93 -10.16 -5.34 0.60
N SER A 94 -9.98 -4.68 1.74
CA SER A 94 -9.92 -5.36 3.04
C SER A 94 -11.28 -5.93 3.44
N GLY A 95 -11.34 -7.16 3.93
CA GLY A 95 -12.60 -7.76 4.42
C GLY A 95 -13.32 -6.91 5.48
N SER A 96 -12.58 -6.08 6.22
CA SER A 96 -13.10 -5.17 7.24
C SER A 96 -13.99 -4.05 6.70
N ILE A 97 -13.92 -3.72 5.40
CA ILE A 97 -14.75 -2.66 4.82
C ILE A 97 -16.10 -3.18 4.28
N LEU A 98 -16.25 -4.50 4.13
CA LEU A 98 -17.52 -5.10 3.72
C LEU A 98 -18.51 -5.11 4.88
N PRO A 99 -19.81 -4.89 4.62
CA PRO A 99 -20.84 -5.07 5.63
C PRO A 99 -20.93 -6.55 6.03
N GLU A 100 -21.38 -6.82 7.26
CA GLU A 100 -21.51 -8.20 7.76
C GLU A 100 -22.58 -8.98 6.99
N GLU A 101 -23.69 -8.33 6.64
CA GLU A 101 -24.80 -8.88 5.86
C GLU A 101 -25.38 -7.81 4.93
N GLY A 102 -26.08 -8.25 3.88
CA GLY A 102 -26.86 -7.38 3.00
C GLY A 102 -26.33 -7.34 1.57
N PHE A 103 -26.62 -6.24 0.89
CA PHE A 103 -26.32 -6.06 -0.53
C PHE A 103 -25.35 -4.91 -0.74
N GLN A 104 -24.38 -5.09 -1.62
CA GLN A 104 -23.35 -4.09 -1.84
C GLN A 104 -22.97 -3.98 -3.31
N TRP A 105 -22.91 -2.73 -3.81
CA TRP A 105 -22.26 -2.40 -5.07
C TRP A 105 -20.78 -2.16 -4.85
N LEU A 106 -19.94 -2.75 -5.69
CA LEU A 106 -18.49 -2.55 -5.71
C LEU A 106 -18.06 -1.98 -7.07
N PRO A 107 -17.21 -0.96 -7.12
CA PRO A 107 -16.64 -0.48 -8.38
C PRO A 107 -15.72 -1.57 -8.97
N LEU A 108 -15.65 -1.66 -10.29
CA LEU A 108 -14.64 -2.45 -10.99
C LEU A 108 -13.65 -1.51 -11.66
N PHE A 109 -12.38 -1.89 -11.68
CA PHE A 109 -11.32 -1.11 -12.31
C PHE A 109 -10.57 -1.96 -13.33
N ASN A 110 -10.12 -1.31 -14.41
CA ASN A 110 -9.30 -1.95 -15.43
C ASN A 110 -7.84 -2.12 -14.97
N GLU A 111 -7.41 -1.31 -13.99
CA GLU A 111 -6.12 -1.43 -13.33
C GLU A 111 -6.10 -2.70 -12.47
N LYS A 112 -5.14 -3.58 -12.76
CA LYS A 112 -4.93 -4.79 -11.96
C LYS A 112 -4.59 -4.41 -10.53
N ASP A 113 -5.21 -5.12 -9.59
CA ASP A 113 -4.93 -5.04 -8.15
C ASP A 113 -5.17 -3.66 -7.53
N LYS A 114 -6.06 -2.84 -8.12
CA LYS A 114 -6.45 -1.57 -7.51
C LYS A 114 -7.17 -1.82 -6.17
N GLU A 115 -6.56 -1.34 -5.10
CA GLU A 115 -7.09 -1.43 -3.75
C GLU A 115 -7.99 -0.24 -3.41
N ILE A 116 -9.17 -0.51 -2.87
CA ILE A 116 -10.05 0.52 -2.31
C ILE A 116 -10.01 0.47 -0.79
N LEU A 117 -9.90 1.66 -0.18
CA LEU A 117 -9.85 1.82 1.28
C LEU A 117 -11.24 1.98 1.91
N SER A 118 -12.24 2.34 1.10
CA SER A 118 -13.63 2.50 1.53
C SER A 118 -14.59 2.28 0.36
N ILE A 119 -15.82 1.87 0.67
CA ILE A 119 -16.86 1.64 -0.31
C ILE A 119 -17.56 2.97 -0.66
N PRO A 120 -17.52 3.43 -1.92
CA PRO A 120 -18.17 4.69 -2.32
C PRO A 120 -19.69 4.65 -2.15
N THR A 121 -20.29 5.75 -1.69
CA THR A 121 -21.76 5.87 -1.56
C THR A 121 -22.49 5.84 -2.90
N LYS A 122 -21.81 6.25 -3.98
CA LYS A 122 -22.30 6.18 -5.36
C LYS A 122 -21.27 5.44 -6.20
N VAL A 123 -21.67 4.31 -6.77
CA VAL A 123 -20.81 3.46 -7.61
C VAL A 123 -21.32 3.55 -9.04
N ASN A 124 -20.51 4.15 -9.93
CA ASN A 124 -20.77 4.21 -11.37
C ASN A 124 -20.32 2.92 -12.06
N ALA A 125 -20.82 2.64 -13.26
CA ALA A 125 -20.31 1.53 -14.07
C ALA A 125 -18.85 1.80 -14.52
N PRO A 126 -17.99 0.76 -14.62
CA PRO A 126 -18.29 -0.65 -14.41
C PRO A 126 -18.36 -1.06 -12.94
N ARG A 127 -19.31 -1.94 -12.58
CA ARG A 127 -19.57 -2.29 -11.17
C ARG A 127 -20.15 -3.70 -10.98
N LEU A 128 -19.92 -4.26 -9.80
CA LEU A 128 -20.30 -5.60 -9.36
C LEU A 128 -21.33 -5.49 -8.22
N PHE A 129 -22.42 -6.25 -8.28
CA PHE A 129 -23.41 -6.33 -7.21
C PHE A 129 -23.30 -7.65 -6.48
N ILE A 130 -23.01 -7.59 -5.17
CA ILE A 130 -22.85 -8.76 -4.32
C ILE A 130 -23.89 -8.77 -3.20
N ALA A 131 -24.24 -9.98 -2.76
CA ALA A 131 -24.96 -10.23 -1.51
C ALA A 131 -24.05 -10.98 -0.54
N LEU A 132 -24.11 -10.57 0.71
CA LEU A 132 -23.35 -11.12 1.83
C LEU A 132 -24.36 -11.65 2.86
N SER A 133 -24.23 -12.91 3.24
CA SER A 133 -25.03 -13.52 4.30
C SER A 133 -24.10 -14.21 5.29
N THR A 134 -24.21 -13.89 6.57
CA THR A 134 -23.52 -14.69 7.59
C THR A 134 -24.25 -16.01 7.74
N LEU A 135 -23.52 -17.11 7.63
CA LEU A 135 -24.00 -18.39 8.11
C LEU A 135 -23.89 -18.35 9.63
N LYS A 136 -24.87 -17.73 10.30
CA LYS A 136 -25.07 -17.94 11.74
C LYS A 136 -25.15 -19.44 11.90
N GLY A 137 -24.19 -20.00 12.64
CA GLY A 137 -24.14 -21.42 12.90
C GLY A 137 -25.46 -21.87 13.50
N LEU A 138 -26.35 -22.41 12.67
CA LEU A 138 -27.16 -23.52 13.11
C LEU A 138 -26.10 -24.55 13.51
N ASN A 139 -25.92 -24.71 14.83
CA ASN A 139 -25.22 -25.87 15.37
C ASN A 139 -25.73 -27.08 14.58
N PRO A 140 -24.85 -28.01 14.17
CA PRO A 140 -25.34 -29.26 13.62
C PRO A 140 -26.31 -29.84 14.66
N ILE A 141 -27.60 -29.76 14.35
CA ILE A 141 -28.56 -30.66 14.96
C ILE A 141 -28.04 -32.01 14.49
N TYR A 142 -27.44 -32.75 15.42
CA TYR A 142 -27.28 -34.17 15.23
C TYR A 142 -28.71 -34.69 15.07
N GLU A 143 -29.16 -34.77 13.81
CA GLU A 143 -30.25 -35.65 13.47
C GLU A 143 -29.72 -37.04 13.81
N SER A 144 -30.14 -37.55 14.96
CA SER A 144 -30.04 -38.94 15.31
C SER A 144 -30.88 -39.74 14.32
N THR A 145 -30.37 -39.91 13.10
CA THR A 145 -30.80 -41.00 12.22
C THR A 145 -30.19 -42.28 12.77
N GLU A 146 -30.87 -42.89 13.74
CA GLU A 146 -30.83 -44.33 13.91
C GLU A 146 -32.14 -44.88 13.33
N ASN A 147 -32.13 -45.09 12.01
CA ASN A 147 -32.89 -46.21 11.45
C ASN A 147 -31.99 -47.43 11.61
N SER A 148 -32.48 -48.48 12.27
CA SER A 148 -32.78 -49.75 11.59
C SER A 148 -33.12 -50.85 12.61
N GLU A 149 -34.39 -51.26 12.59
CA GLU A 149 -34.69 -52.68 12.71
C GLU A 149 -33.88 -53.43 11.65
N THR A 150 -33.08 -54.44 12.02
CA THR A 150 -33.17 -55.81 11.48
C THR A 150 -32.05 -56.69 12.02
N VAL A 151 -32.52 -57.80 12.60
CA VAL A 151 -31.89 -59.10 12.78
C VAL A 151 -30.84 -59.43 11.70
N SER A 152 -29.63 -59.80 12.13
CA SER A 152 -28.93 -60.95 11.55
C SER A 152 -27.90 -61.55 12.51
N GLN A 153 -27.99 -62.88 12.59
CA GLN A 153 -27.15 -63.85 13.26
C GLN A 153 -25.66 -63.75 12.85
N ASN A 154 -24.74 -63.87 13.81
CA ASN A 154 -23.86 -65.03 14.05
C ASN A 154 -22.60 -64.64 14.85
N ASP A 155 -22.23 -65.53 15.79
CA ASP A 155 -20.89 -65.87 16.28
C ASP A 155 -19.94 -64.75 16.75
N SER A 156 -19.32 -64.76 17.94
CA SER A 156 -18.85 -65.91 18.73
C SER A 156 -18.28 -65.45 20.08
N LEU A 157 -18.54 -66.26 21.12
CA LEU A 157 -17.68 -66.61 22.28
C LEU A 157 -17.00 -65.52 23.13
N SER A 158 -17.43 -65.42 24.40
CA SER A 158 -16.60 -65.89 25.53
C SER A 158 -17.39 -65.95 26.85
N GLU A 159 -17.63 -67.18 27.32
CA GLU A 159 -17.55 -67.68 28.70
C GLU A 159 -17.70 -66.70 29.87
N SER A 160 -18.78 -66.87 30.66
CA SER A 160 -18.67 -67.20 32.09
C SER A 160 -20.07 -67.36 32.71
N GLU A 161 -20.38 -68.59 33.10
CA GLU A 161 -21.04 -68.98 34.36
C GLU A 161 -22.14 -68.07 34.92
N ASN A 162 -23.39 -68.49 34.76
CA ASN A 162 -24.23 -68.77 35.93
C ASN A 162 -25.45 -69.61 35.51
N GLU A 163 -25.26 -70.92 35.66
CA GLU A 163 -26.31 -71.90 35.82
C GLU A 163 -27.17 -71.52 37.04
N PHE A 164 -28.40 -71.03 36.83
CA PHE A 164 -29.46 -71.11 37.84
C PHE A 164 -30.83 -70.99 37.15
N MET A 165 -31.15 -71.97 36.31
CA MET A 165 -32.54 -72.34 36.04
C MET A 165 -32.81 -73.59 36.88
N PRO A 166 -33.74 -73.58 37.85
CA PRO A 166 -34.16 -74.83 38.45
C PRO A 166 -34.93 -75.61 37.37
N GLU A 167 -34.38 -76.76 37.00
CA GLU A 167 -35.13 -77.85 36.38
C GLU A 167 -36.46 -78.03 37.14
N LEU A 168 -37.57 -77.68 36.49
CA LEU A 168 -38.89 -78.15 36.88
C LEU A 168 -38.93 -79.66 36.64
N LYS A 169 -38.40 -80.43 37.59
CA LYS A 169 -38.69 -81.85 37.72
C LYS A 169 -40.18 -81.97 38.03
N LEU A 170 -40.93 -82.27 36.97
CA LEU A 170 -42.31 -82.71 37.00
C LEU A 170 -42.38 -84.03 37.77
N ILE A 171 -42.44 -83.95 39.10
CA ILE A 171 -42.85 -85.09 39.94
C ILE A 171 -44.35 -85.22 39.75
N GLN A 172 -44.73 -86.14 38.86
CA GLN A 172 -46.04 -86.77 38.87
C GLN A 172 -46.17 -87.59 40.16
N SER A 173 -46.64 -86.95 41.23
CA SER A 173 -47.26 -87.61 42.35
C SER A 173 -48.62 -86.97 42.58
N SER A 174 -49.65 -87.80 42.45
CA SER A 174 -51.05 -87.49 42.68
C SER A 174 -51.29 -87.01 44.10
N SER A 175 -51.20 -85.70 44.31
CA SER A 175 -51.79 -84.98 45.43
C SER A 175 -52.05 -83.57 44.92
N THR A 176 -53.31 -83.22 44.68
CA THR A 176 -53.72 -81.86 44.37
C THR A 176 -53.16 -80.93 45.46
N PRO A 177 -52.20 -80.04 45.13
CA PRO A 177 -51.66 -79.12 46.13
C PRO A 177 -52.81 -78.24 46.62
N SER A 178 -52.94 -78.12 47.96
CA SER A 178 -53.87 -77.19 48.58
C SER A 178 -53.70 -75.81 47.92
N PRO A 179 -54.78 -75.09 47.57
CA PRO A 179 -54.71 -73.75 46.98
C PRO A 179 -53.92 -72.74 47.85
N GLU A 180 -53.65 -73.07 49.11
CA GLU A 180 -52.78 -72.29 50.01
C GLU A 180 -51.28 -72.43 49.64
N HIS A 181 -50.80 -73.61 49.28
CA HIS A 181 -49.39 -73.83 48.89
C HIS A 181 -49.03 -73.17 47.55
N LEU A 182 -49.97 -73.11 46.61
CA LEU A 182 -49.76 -72.39 45.33
C LEU A 182 -49.68 -70.87 45.53
N LYS A 183 -50.44 -70.32 46.48
CA LYS A 183 -50.36 -68.90 46.84
C LYS A 183 -49.02 -68.58 47.49
N GLU A 184 -48.53 -69.45 48.37
CA GLU A 184 -47.25 -69.29 49.04
C GLU A 184 -46.08 -69.32 48.04
N SER A 185 -46.04 -70.29 47.11
CA SER A 185 -45.01 -70.34 46.07
C SER A 185 -45.05 -69.15 45.11
N PHE A 186 -46.26 -68.63 44.81
CA PHE A 186 -46.41 -67.44 43.97
C PHE A 186 -45.89 -66.18 44.66
N LEU A 187 -46.23 -66.00 45.94
CA LEU A 187 -45.72 -64.88 46.74
C LEU A 187 -44.20 -64.95 46.89
N GLU A 188 -43.63 -66.12 47.13
CA GLU A 188 -42.18 -66.30 47.25
C GLU A 188 -41.45 -65.98 45.94
N THR A 189 -41.99 -66.42 44.80
CA THR A 189 -41.47 -66.06 43.48
C THR A 189 -41.54 -64.55 43.24
N GLN A 190 -42.63 -63.90 43.65
CA GLN A 190 -42.79 -62.45 43.55
C GLN A 190 -41.80 -61.69 44.44
N PHE A 191 -41.56 -62.16 45.66
CA PHE A 191 -40.55 -61.58 46.56
C PHE A 191 -39.13 -61.70 46.00
N VAL A 192 -38.78 -62.86 45.45
CA VAL A 192 -37.47 -63.08 44.80
C VAL A 192 -37.31 -62.17 43.59
N GLN A 193 -38.35 -62.03 42.76
CA GLN A 193 -38.32 -61.11 41.62
C GLN A 193 -38.11 -59.65 42.05
N LEU A 194 -38.86 -59.18 43.05
CA LEU A 194 -38.71 -57.82 43.60
C LEU A 194 -37.33 -57.60 44.24
N ALA A 195 -36.76 -58.62 44.89
CA ALA A 195 -35.42 -58.54 45.46
C ALA A 195 -34.35 -58.37 44.36
N ASN A 196 -34.47 -59.13 43.27
CA ASN A 196 -33.57 -59.05 42.11
C ASN A 196 -33.68 -57.71 41.39
N GLU A 197 -34.91 -57.20 41.17
CA GLU A 197 -35.15 -55.88 40.58
C GLU A 197 -34.55 -54.76 41.44
N ASN A 198 -34.75 -54.80 42.76
CA ASN A 198 -34.15 -53.84 43.69
C ASN A 198 -32.62 -53.88 43.69
N PHE A 199 -32.03 -55.08 43.57
CA PHE A 199 -30.59 -55.23 43.48
C PHE A 199 -30.04 -54.65 42.16
N ALA A 200 -30.70 -54.91 41.03
CA ALA A 200 -30.33 -54.32 39.74
C ALA A 200 -30.43 -52.79 39.76
N LEU A 201 -31.51 -52.23 40.32
CA LEU A 201 -31.68 -50.78 40.49
C LEU A 201 -30.58 -50.17 41.37
N LYS A 202 -30.18 -50.83 42.47
CA LYS A 202 -29.07 -50.35 43.31
C LYS A 202 -27.75 -50.31 42.56
N GLN A 203 -27.45 -51.31 41.72
CA GLN A 203 -26.25 -51.30 40.89
C GLN A 203 -26.29 -50.17 39.85
N GLU A 204 -27.45 -49.93 39.22
CA GLU A 204 -27.62 -48.85 38.25
C GLU A 204 -27.39 -47.47 38.92
N ILE A 205 -27.96 -47.26 40.10
CA ILE A 205 -27.78 -46.03 40.88
C ILE A 205 -26.29 -45.78 41.18
N GLU A 206 -25.55 -46.80 41.61
CA GLU A 206 -24.11 -46.66 41.87
C GLU A 206 -23.31 -46.42 40.58
N ARG A 207 -23.70 -47.03 39.45
CA ARG A 207 -23.08 -46.76 38.15
C ARG A 207 -23.30 -45.30 37.73
N ILE A 208 -24.54 -44.82 37.80
CA ILE A 208 -24.89 -43.42 37.49
C ILE A 208 -24.12 -42.46 38.40
N LYS A 209 -24.04 -42.76 39.70
CA LYS A 209 -23.32 -41.94 40.68
C LYS A 209 -21.82 -41.85 40.37
N LYS A 210 -21.19 -42.96 40.00
CA LYS A 210 -19.79 -43.00 39.59
C LYS A 210 -19.57 -42.19 38.30
N ASN A 211 -20.44 -42.35 37.32
CA ASN A 211 -20.38 -41.59 36.06
C ASN A 211 -20.52 -40.09 36.32
N ASN A 212 -21.53 -39.68 37.08
CA ASN A 212 -21.76 -38.27 37.42
C ASN A 212 -20.58 -37.66 38.18
N SER A 213 -19.96 -38.41 39.11
CA SER A 213 -18.76 -37.96 39.81
C SER A 213 -17.60 -37.65 38.84
N SER A 214 -17.38 -38.53 37.85
CA SER A 214 -16.34 -38.31 36.84
C SER A 214 -16.61 -37.08 35.95
N VAL A 215 -17.87 -36.89 35.54
CA VAL A 215 -18.29 -35.72 34.74
C VAL A 215 -18.13 -34.43 35.54
N ILE A 216 -18.49 -34.43 36.83
CA ILE A 216 -18.32 -33.27 37.71
C ILE A 216 -16.82 -32.92 37.85
N MET A 217 -15.95 -33.92 37.99
CA MET A 217 -14.49 -33.67 38.03
C MET A 217 -13.96 -33.06 36.73
N SER A 218 -14.37 -33.58 35.56
CA SER A 218 -13.94 -33.01 34.28
C SER A 218 -14.44 -31.58 34.07
N LEU A 219 -15.70 -31.30 34.42
CA LEU A 219 -16.27 -29.96 34.33
C LEU A 219 -15.57 -28.97 35.26
N ASN A 220 -15.25 -29.38 36.49
CA ASN A 220 -14.50 -28.53 37.43
C ASN A 220 -13.09 -28.20 36.93
N TYR A 221 -12.42 -29.17 36.30
CA TYR A 221 -11.12 -28.93 35.68
C TYR A 221 -11.22 -27.92 34.52
N GLU A 222 -12.23 -28.05 33.67
CA GLU A 222 -12.46 -27.13 32.56
C GLU A 222 -12.78 -25.71 33.04
N ILE A 223 -13.61 -25.57 34.06
CA ILE A 223 -13.92 -24.27 34.70
C ILE A 223 -12.65 -23.59 35.20
N GLU A 224 -11.75 -24.34 35.84
CA GLU A 224 -10.51 -23.77 36.37
C GLU A 224 -9.53 -23.35 35.27
N GLU A 225 -9.46 -24.10 34.17
CA GLU A 225 -8.69 -23.71 32.99
C GLU A 225 -9.27 -22.45 32.31
N LEU A 226 -10.60 -22.33 32.23
CA LEU A 226 -11.26 -21.13 31.73
C LEU A 226 -10.96 -19.91 32.62
N ARG A 227 -11.01 -20.05 33.94
CA ARG A 227 -10.64 -18.99 34.89
C ARG A 227 -9.18 -18.54 34.74
N LYS A 228 -8.26 -19.46 34.49
CA LYS A 228 -6.84 -19.10 34.22
C LYS A 228 -6.72 -18.30 32.92
N LYS A 229 -7.46 -18.68 31.87
CA LYS A 229 -7.47 -17.95 30.58
C LYS A 229 -8.07 -16.56 30.75
N GLU A 230 -9.16 -16.43 31.49
CA GLU A 230 -9.80 -15.14 31.79
C GLU A 230 -8.86 -14.19 32.54
N LYS A 231 -8.16 -14.67 33.59
CA LYS A 231 -7.15 -13.87 34.30
C LYS A 231 -6.02 -13.40 33.40
N LYS A 232 -5.56 -14.25 32.46
CA LYS A 232 -4.55 -13.86 31.47
C LYS A 232 -5.08 -12.79 30.52
N ALA A 233 -6.31 -12.94 30.01
CA ALA A 233 -6.95 -11.95 29.14
C ALA A 233 -7.13 -10.60 29.83
N LEU A 234 -7.55 -10.58 31.10
CA LEU A 234 -7.63 -9.36 31.91
C LEU A 234 -6.26 -8.69 32.10
N GLY A 235 -5.20 -9.49 32.30
CA GLY A 235 -3.83 -8.97 32.38
C GLY A 235 -3.39 -8.30 31.08
N ILE A 236 -3.65 -8.93 29.94
CA ILE A 236 -3.33 -8.38 28.61
C ILE A 236 -4.12 -7.08 28.37
N ASN A 237 -5.42 -7.05 28.70
CA ASN A 237 -6.24 -5.86 28.50
C ASN A 237 -5.74 -4.66 29.33
N LYS A 238 -5.30 -4.88 30.58
CA LYS A 238 -4.68 -3.82 31.39
C LYS A 238 -3.40 -3.26 30.75
N ILE A 239 -2.57 -4.11 30.15
CA ILE A 239 -1.36 -3.68 29.44
C ILE A 239 -1.74 -2.84 28.22
N LEU A 240 -2.69 -3.33 27.41
CA LEU A 240 -3.16 -2.62 26.21
C LEU A 240 -3.77 -1.25 26.54
N GLN A 241 -4.56 -1.14 27.61
CA GLN A 241 -5.11 0.14 28.06
C GLN A 241 -4.01 1.14 28.46
N LYS A 242 -2.93 0.65 29.08
CA LYS A 242 -1.79 1.48 29.46
C LYS A 242 -1.02 1.95 28.22
N GLU A 243 -0.70 1.04 27.30
CA GLU A 243 0.01 1.37 26.06
C GLU A 243 -0.81 2.34 25.18
N LEU A 244 -2.12 2.15 25.09
CA LEU A 244 -3.01 3.06 24.37
C LEU A 244 -3.02 4.47 25.00
N GLY A 245 -2.97 4.56 26.33
CA GLY A 245 -2.82 5.82 27.05
C GLY A 245 -1.51 6.53 26.71
N GLU A 246 -0.38 5.81 26.76
CA GLU A 246 0.95 6.34 26.44
C GLU A 246 1.03 6.82 24.97
N ILE A 247 0.46 6.07 24.02
CA ILE A 247 0.39 6.45 22.61
C ILE A 247 -0.43 7.72 22.41
N ASN A 248 -1.58 7.85 23.08
CA ASN A 248 -2.44 9.02 22.99
C ASN A 248 -1.77 10.28 23.54
N GLU A 249 -1.08 10.18 24.68
CA GLU A 249 -0.33 11.31 25.24
C GLU A 249 0.80 11.74 24.30
N LYS A 250 1.55 10.77 23.73
CA LYS A 250 2.60 11.06 22.76
C LYS A 250 2.04 11.76 21.52
N HIS A 251 0.96 11.24 20.93
CA HIS A 251 0.31 11.84 19.77
C HIS A 251 -0.17 13.27 20.05
N LYS A 252 -0.74 13.52 21.23
CA LYS A 252 -1.17 14.87 21.66
C LYS A 252 0.01 15.83 21.75
N SER A 253 1.15 15.39 22.30
CA SER A 253 2.35 16.21 22.41
C SER A 253 2.96 16.55 21.03
N GLU A 254 3.03 15.58 20.12
CA GLU A 254 3.52 15.78 18.75
C GLU A 254 2.61 16.71 17.94
N THR A 255 1.29 16.61 18.13
CA THR A 255 0.33 17.49 17.46
C THR A 255 0.55 18.95 17.88
N LEU A 256 0.74 19.18 19.18
CA LEU A 256 0.95 20.52 19.74
C LEU A 256 2.30 21.12 19.30
N GLU A 257 3.34 20.29 19.13
CA GLU A 257 4.62 20.72 18.57
C GLU A 257 4.52 21.09 17.09
N LYS A 258 3.82 20.27 16.28
CA LYS A 258 3.56 20.57 14.86
C LYS A 258 2.80 21.87 14.68
N GLU A 259 1.79 22.13 15.52
CA GLU A 259 1.03 23.39 15.48
C GLU A 259 1.92 24.62 15.77
N LYS A 260 2.84 24.51 16.73
CA LYS A 260 3.81 25.59 17.02
C LYS A 260 4.71 25.88 15.82
N ILE A 261 5.25 24.82 15.19
CA ILE A 261 6.10 24.96 14.00
C ILE A 261 5.33 25.60 12.84
N ILE A 262 4.09 25.16 12.60
CA ILE A 262 3.25 25.73 11.53
C ILE A 262 2.97 27.23 11.79
N LYS A 263 2.73 27.62 13.04
CA LYS A 263 2.50 29.02 13.40
C LYS A 263 3.74 29.87 13.15
N GLU A 264 4.91 29.39 13.57
CA GLU A 264 6.20 30.08 13.36
C GLU A 264 6.54 30.23 11.87
N LEU A 265 6.31 29.18 11.07
CA LEU A 265 6.52 29.23 9.61
C LEU A 265 5.60 30.27 8.94
N LYS A 266 4.34 30.38 9.37
CA LYS A 266 3.41 31.39 8.84
C LYS A 266 3.84 32.81 9.18
N GLU A 267 4.29 33.04 10.42
CA GLU A 267 4.80 34.36 10.86
C GLU A 267 6.06 34.75 10.07
N ASN A 268 7.00 33.81 9.87
CA ASN A 268 8.20 34.04 9.08
C ASN A 268 7.90 34.33 7.61
N LEU A 269 6.94 33.61 7.01
CA LEU A 269 6.51 33.84 5.63
C LEU A 269 5.88 35.22 5.45
N GLU A 270 5.02 35.64 6.37
CA GLU A 270 4.38 36.96 6.30
C GLU A 270 5.40 38.08 6.47
N LYS A 271 6.40 37.90 7.36
CA LYS A 271 7.52 38.84 7.49
C LYS A 271 8.33 38.95 6.21
N ALA A 272 8.72 37.81 5.62
CA ALA A 272 9.49 37.79 4.38
C ALA A 272 8.73 38.45 3.21
N LYS A 273 7.41 38.24 3.14
CA LYS A 273 6.54 38.89 2.15
C LYS A 273 6.50 40.41 2.32
N ASN A 274 6.40 40.89 3.56
CA ASN A 274 6.41 42.33 3.84
C ASN A 274 7.78 42.95 3.52
N ASP A 275 8.87 42.28 3.84
CA ASP A 275 10.23 42.72 3.51
C ASP A 275 10.45 42.77 1.98
N ALA A 276 9.94 41.78 1.24
CA ALA A 276 10.00 41.75 -0.22
C ALA A 276 9.22 42.92 -0.84
N LYS A 277 8.00 43.17 -0.35
CA LYS A 277 7.16 44.30 -0.79
C LYS A 277 7.80 45.65 -0.49
N ALA A 278 8.45 45.80 0.67
CA ALA A 278 9.18 47.01 1.02
C ALA A 278 10.36 47.26 0.07
N LYS A 279 11.11 46.20 -0.30
CA LYS A 279 12.20 46.28 -1.28
C LYS A 279 11.69 46.64 -2.67
N GLU A 280 10.60 46.01 -3.12
CA GLU A 280 9.95 46.30 -4.41
C GLU A 280 9.56 47.78 -4.51
N ASN A 281 8.87 48.30 -3.49
CA ASN A 281 8.51 49.72 -3.42
C ASN A 281 9.74 50.64 -3.45
N SER A 282 10.83 50.26 -2.77
CA SER A 282 12.06 51.03 -2.79
C SER A 282 12.72 51.05 -4.17
N ILE A 283 12.70 49.94 -4.89
CA ILE A 283 13.24 49.86 -6.26
C ILE A 283 12.40 50.70 -7.20
N LEU A 284 11.06 50.64 -7.07
CA LEU A 284 10.14 51.43 -7.88
C LEU A 284 10.42 52.94 -7.73
N MET A 285 10.61 53.43 -6.50
CA MET A 285 10.97 54.83 -6.28
C MET A 285 12.32 55.22 -6.90
N ILE A 286 13.30 54.32 -6.89
CA ILE A 286 14.60 54.56 -7.53
C ILE A 286 14.43 54.67 -9.06
N LEU A 287 13.63 53.79 -9.67
CA LEU A 287 13.35 53.81 -11.10
C LEU A 287 12.60 55.09 -11.50
N GLU A 288 11.55 55.47 -10.79
CA GLU A 288 10.81 56.72 -11.05
C GLU A 288 11.71 57.96 -10.95
N ASN A 289 12.65 57.97 -10.00
CA ASN A 289 13.62 59.06 -9.89
C ASN A 289 14.63 59.08 -11.04
N LYS A 290 15.10 57.90 -11.49
CA LYS A 290 15.97 57.80 -12.67
C LYS A 290 15.25 58.27 -13.93
N ASP A 291 13.99 57.90 -14.13
CA ASP A 291 13.18 58.33 -15.27
C ASP A 291 12.99 59.86 -15.30
N LYS A 292 12.76 60.49 -14.14
CA LYS A 292 12.71 61.96 -14.03
C LYS A 292 14.03 62.62 -14.43
N VAL A 293 15.17 62.05 -14.01
CA VAL A 293 16.49 62.56 -14.38
C VAL A 293 16.74 62.41 -15.88
N ILE A 294 16.42 61.24 -16.45
CA ILE A 294 16.51 60.97 -17.89
C ILE A 294 15.66 61.99 -18.65
N TYR A 295 14.41 62.18 -18.26
CA TYR A 295 13.50 63.13 -18.90
C TYR A 295 14.07 64.56 -18.87
N LYS A 296 14.54 65.03 -17.72
CA LYS A 296 15.15 66.36 -17.58
C LYS A 296 16.36 66.52 -18.50
N LYS A 297 17.24 65.52 -18.55
CA LYS A 297 18.42 65.52 -19.44
C LYS A 297 18.03 65.48 -20.92
N GLN A 298 16.98 64.74 -21.27
CA GLN A 298 16.43 64.70 -22.63
C GLN A 298 15.92 66.08 -23.07
N CYS A 299 15.22 66.80 -22.18
CA CYS A 299 14.79 68.17 -22.42
C CYS A 299 15.97 69.13 -22.62
N GLU A 300 17.01 69.04 -21.77
CA GLU A 300 18.24 69.83 -21.91
C GLU A 300 18.90 69.60 -23.29
N ILE A 301 19.05 68.33 -23.70
CA ILE A 301 19.58 67.96 -25.03
C ILE A 301 18.73 68.56 -26.15
N ASN A 302 17.40 68.47 -26.06
CA ASN A 302 16.50 68.99 -27.09
C ASN A 302 16.55 70.52 -27.19
N ASN A 303 16.68 71.22 -26.06
CA ASN A 303 16.84 72.67 -26.04
C ASN A 303 18.17 73.09 -26.69
N LEU A 304 19.28 72.43 -26.34
CA LEU A 304 20.58 72.70 -26.95
C LEU A 304 20.58 72.43 -28.46
N LYS A 305 19.93 71.34 -28.92
CA LYS A 305 19.75 71.07 -30.36
C LYS A 305 19.03 72.20 -31.07
N LYS A 306 17.93 72.73 -30.49
CA LYS A 306 17.20 73.87 -31.06
C LYS A 306 18.08 75.12 -31.14
N SER A 307 18.87 75.40 -30.10
CA SER A 307 19.82 76.52 -30.10
C SER A 307 20.89 76.39 -31.19
N ILE A 308 21.39 75.18 -31.45
CA ILE A 308 22.32 74.92 -32.56
C ILE A 308 21.66 75.22 -33.90
N SER A 309 20.47 74.68 -34.18
CA SER A 309 19.78 74.93 -35.46
C SER A 309 19.53 76.43 -35.71
N LEU A 310 19.16 77.18 -34.66
CA LEU A 310 18.96 78.63 -34.75
C LEU A 310 20.25 79.42 -35.00
N MET A 311 21.40 78.94 -34.52
CA MET A 311 22.69 79.58 -34.79
C MET A 311 23.24 79.21 -36.16
N GLU A 312 23.08 77.95 -36.59
CA GLU A 312 23.45 77.52 -37.95
C GLU A 312 22.65 78.27 -39.04
N GLU A 313 21.42 78.71 -38.76
CA GLU A 313 20.63 79.59 -39.66
C GLU A 313 21.07 81.07 -39.66
N LYS A 314 21.72 81.57 -38.59
CA LYS A 314 22.00 83.02 -38.41
C LYS A 314 23.44 83.43 -38.67
N THR A 315 24.42 82.56 -38.47
CA THR A 315 25.85 82.91 -38.62
C THR A 315 26.65 81.74 -39.19
N GLY A 316 27.37 81.97 -40.30
CA GLY A 316 28.32 81.00 -40.88
C GLY A 316 29.61 80.81 -40.06
N SER A 317 29.58 81.02 -38.74
CA SER A 317 30.74 80.93 -37.84
C SER A 317 30.72 79.61 -37.07
N ASN A 318 31.54 78.65 -37.49
CA ASN A 318 31.58 77.28 -36.97
C ASN A 318 31.94 77.13 -35.48
N LYS A 319 32.63 78.09 -34.86
CA LYS A 319 33.28 77.87 -33.54
C LYS A 319 32.30 77.72 -32.36
N GLU A 320 31.20 78.48 -32.31
CA GLU A 320 30.22 78.38 -31.22
C GLU A 320 29.28 77.18 -31.37
N ALA A 321 28.95 76.81 -32.60
CA ALA A 321 28.19 75.59 -32.90
C ALA A 321 28.97 74.33 -32.50
N ASP A 322 30.30 74.32 -32.69
CA ASP A 322 31.17 73.21 -32.29
C ASP A 322 31.23 73.03 -30.76
N ILE A 323 31.25 74.13 -29.99
CA ILE A 323 31.21 74.09 -28.51
C ILE A 323 29.89 73.46 -28.03
N LEU A 324 28.75 73.84 -28.62
CA LEU A 324 27.45 73.25 -28.29
C LEU A 324 27.32 71.78 -28.72
N LYS A 325 27.91 71.39 -29.86
CA LYS A 325 28.00 69.97 -30.28
C LYS A 325 28.82 69.15 -29.29
N MET A 326 29.91 69.71 -28.75
CA MET A 326 30.71 69.07 -27.70
C MET A 326 29.89 68.86 -26.41
N GLN A 327 29.13 69.87 -25.96
CA GLN A 327 28.25 69.75 -24.80
C GLN A 327 27.12 68.73 -24.98
N ILE A 328 26.55 68.63 -26.19
CA ILE A 328 25.55 67.59 -26.52
C ILE A 328 26.18 66.20 -26.45
N ASN A 329 27.39 66.01 -26.95
CA ASN A 329 28.06 64.71 -26.88
C ASN A 329 28.40 64.34 -25.43
N GLU A 330 28.83 65.29 -24.61
CA GLU A 330 29.09 65.08 -23.19
C GLU A 330 27.79 64.71 -22.43
N LEU A 331 26.67 65.37 -22.73
CA LEU A 331 25.37 65.05 -22.15
C LEU A 331 24.83 63.70 -22.64
N LYS A 332 25.04 63.33 -23.92
CA LYS A 332 24.69 62.00 -24.45
C LYS A 332 25.53 60.90 -23.80
N GLN A 333 26.81 61.15 -23.56
CA GLN A 333 27.67 60.21 -22.85
C GLN A 333 27.20 60.02 -21.41
N LYS A 334 26.91 61.11 -20.68
CA LYS A 334 26.32 61.06 -19.33
C LYS A 334 24.95 60.38 -19.31
N LEU A 335 24.13 60.53 -20.37
CA LEU A 335 22.85 59.84 -20.52
C LEU A 335 23.04 58.32 -20.74
N ASN A 336 24.03 57.93 -21.56
CA ASN A 336 24.39 56.53 -21.78
C ASN A 336 25.05 55.89 -20.56
N GLU A 337 25.70 56.67 -19.68
CA GLU A 337 26.21 56.19 -18.39
C GLU A 337 25.10 55.99 -17.34
N VAL A 338 23.98 56.71 -17.48
CA VAL A 338 22.75 56.49 -16.70
C VAL A 338 21.95 55.31 -17.23
N GLY A 339 22.06 55.02 -18.54
CA GLY A 339 21.61 53.76 -19.14
C GLY A 339 22.41 52.60 -18.56
N ILE A 340 21.74 51.72 -17.83
CA ILE A 340 22.34 50.48 -17.35
C ILE A 340 22.85 49.73 -18.58
N LYS A 341 24.14 49.43 -18.65
CA LYS A 341 24.71 48.54 -19.67
C LYS A 341 24.16 47.13 -19.43
N THR A 342 23.00 46.81 -19.99
CA THR A 342 22.28 45.53 -19.77
C THR A 342 22.71 44.41 -20.72
N GLU A 343 23.51 44.67 -21.75
CA GLU A 343 23.81 43.65 -22.78
C GLU A 343 24.36 42.33 -22.22
N ASN A 344 25.09 42.36 -21.09
CA ASN A 344 25.61 41.14 -20.45
C ASN A 344 24.62 40.49 -19.48
N GLU A 345 23.73 41.25 -18.83
CA GLU A 345 22.69 40.71 -17.95
C GLU A 345 21.57 40.05 -18.77
N ASP A 346 21.21 40.65 -19.91
CA ASP A 346 20.20 40.12 -20.84
C ASP A 346 20.64 38.77 -21.45
N LEU A 347 21.93 38.61 -21.77
CA LEU A 347 22.48 37.34 -22.26
C LEU A 347 22.41 36.24 -21.18
N HIS A 348 22.75 36.56 -19.94
CA HIS A 348 22.76 35.57 -18.85
C HIS A 348 21.34 35.08 -18.52
N LEU A 349 20.38 35.99 -18.44
CA LEU A 349 18.97 35.68 -18.22
C LEU A 349 18.38 34.88 -19.39
N ALA A 350 18.68 35.26 -20.63
CA ALA A 350 18.26 34.52 -21.80
C ALA A 350 18.82 33.09 -21.80
N LEU A 351 20.08 32.91 -21.39
CA LEU A 351 20.75 31.62 -21.29
C LEU A 351 20.13 30.72 -20.22
N GLU A 352 19.95 31.22 -19.00
CA GLU A 352 19.34 30.41 -17.92
C GLU A 352 17.94 29.94 -18.31
N LYS A 353 17.13 30.84 -18.88
CA LYS A 353 15.79 30.50 -19.36
C LYS A 353 15.83 29.42 -20.43
N HIS A 354 16.69 29.57 -21.44
CA HIS A 354 16.82 28.60 -22.54
C HIS A 354 17.29 27.23 -22.04
N LEU A 355 18.19 27.19 -21.05
CA LEU A 355 18.67 25.93 -20.46
C LEU A 355 17.60 25.21 -19.63
N ILE A 356 16.76 25.96 -18.91
CA ILE A 356 15.61 25.39 -18.17
C ILE A 356 14.61 24.78 -19.14
N GLU A 357 14.25 25.49 -20.21
CA GLU A 357 13.30 25.00 -21.24
C GLU A 357 13.79 23.71 -21.93
N ARG A 358 15.12 23.52 -21.99
CA ARG A 358 15.76 22.34 -22.57
C ARG A 358 16.11 21.24 -21.54
N ASN A 359 15.66 21.35 -20.29
CA ASN A 359 16.00 20.43 -19.19
C ASN A 359 17.52 20.24 -19.01
N ALA A 360 18.31 21.27 -19.27
CA ALA A 360 19.76 21.27 -19.13
C ALA A 360 20.27 22.38 -18.16
N PRO A 361 19.67 22.54 -16.96
CA PRO A 361 20.10 23.58 -16.02
C PRO A 361 21.56 23.37 -15.61
N GLY A 362 22.34 24.45 -15.62
CA GLY A 362 23.76 24.41 -15.24
C GLY A 362 24.71 23.81 -16.28
N PHE A 363 24.24 23.51 -17.50
CA PHE A 363 25.10 23.00 -18.58
C PHE A 363 26.23 23.96 -18.97
N PHE A 364 25.96 25.27 -18.90
CA PHE A 364 26.95 26.33 -19.03
C PHE A 364 27.13 27.04 -17.69
N LYS A 365 28.38 27.28 -17.29
CA LYS A 365 28.75 28.04 -16.09
C LYS A 365 29.53 29.28 -16.50
N LEU A 366 29.09 30.44 -16.04
CA LEU A 366 29.76 31.71 -16.31
C LEU A 366 31.21 31.67 -15.76
N VAL A 367 32.18 31.93 -16.64
CA VAL A 367 33.61 32.03 -16.26
C VAL A 367 34.00 33.50 -16.15
N HIS A 368 33.79 34.28 -17.21
CA HIS A 368 34.11 35.70 -17.26
C HIS A 368 33.38 36.39 -18.42
N SER A 369 32.62 37.46 -18.14
CA SER A 369 31.87 38.22 -19.16
C SER A 369 31.01 37.31 -20.05
N ASN A 370 31.18 37.34 -21.37
CA ASN A 370 30.40 36.49 -22.29
C ASN A 370 31.02 35.09 -22.47
N LYS A 371 31.93 34.67 -21.59
CA LYS A 371 32.59 33.35 -21.65
C LYS A 371 32.00 32.39 -20.62
N TYR A 372 31.59 31.23 -21.11
CA TYR A 372 30.91 30.19 -20.35
C TYR A 372 31.64 28.85 -20.51
N ALA A 373 31.80 28.11 -19.41
CA ALA A 373 32.36 26.77 -19.41
C ALA A 373 31.25 25.73 -19.49
N SER A 374 31.47 24.70 -20.31
CA SER A 374 30.72 23.45 -20.23
C SER A 374 31.72 22.29 -20.23
N GLY A 375 31.86 21.59 -19.11
CA GLY A 375 32.92 20.60 -18.91
C GLY A 375 34.31 21.25 -18.95
N SER A 376 35.21 20.71 -19.78
CA SER A 376 36.57 21.22 -19.99
C SER A 376 36.68 22.37 -21.01
N ASN A 377 35.59 22.70 -21.70
CA ASN A 377 35.61 23.63 -22.82
C ASN A 377 35.04 24.98 -22.40
N ILE A 378 35.65 26.05 -22.91
CA ILE A 378 35.22 27.43 -22.69
C ILE A 378 34.68 27.97 -24.02
N PHE A 379 33.53 28.61 -23.95
CA PHE A 379 32.74 29.07 -25.08
C PHE A 379 32.46 30.56 -24.94
N THR A 380 32.56 31.31 -26.04
CA THR A 380 32.09 32.70 -26.07
C THR A 380 30.64 32.68 -26.57
N LEU A 381 29.69 33.15 -25.76
CA LEU A 381 28.28 33.19 -26.11
C LEU A 381 27.87 34.58 -26.62
N LEU A 382 27.01 34.60 -27.63
CA LEU A 382 26.52 35.81 -28.28
C LEU A 382 24.99 35.72 -28.41
N LEU A 383 24.28 36.80 -28.08
CA LEU A 383 22.84 36.92 -28.30
C LEU A 383 22.59 37.67 -29.61
N LYS A 384 22.08 36.97 -30.64
CA LYS A 384 21.70 37.59 -31.92
C LYS A 384 20.25 37.25 -32.24
N ASN A 385 19.44 38.28 -32.49
CA ASN A 385 18.02 38.15 -32.85
C ASN A 385 17.23 37.26 -31.85
N GLY A 386 17.52 37.38 -30.56
CA GLY A 386 16.88 36.58 -29.50
C GLY A 386 17.33 35.11 -29.44
N LYS A 387 18.31 34.69 -30.24
CA LYS A 387 18.89 33.35 -30.20
C LYS A 387 20.32 33.40 -29.68
N ILE A 388 20.71 32.36 -28.94
CA ILE A 388 22.03 32.25 -28.34
C ILE A 388 22.92 31.40 -29.24
N PHE A 389 24.05 31.98 -29.63
CA PHE A 389 25.09 31.34 -30.42
C PHE A 389 26.34 31.20 -29.59
N CYS A 390 27.12 30.20 -29.93
CA CYS A 390 28.42 29.93 -29.38
C CYS A 390 29.46 30.10 -30.48
N GLU A 391 30.46 30.92 -30.24
CA GLU A 391 31.59 31.12 -31.14
C GLU A 391 32.72 30.13 -30.77
N ILE A 392 33.07 29.27 -31.71
CA ILE A 392 34.19 28.32 -31.61
C ILE A 392 35.08 28.51 -32.83
N ASP A 393 36.32 28.94 -32.63
CA ASP A 393 37.30 29.18 -33.71
C ASP A 393 36.77 30.08 -34.85
N GLY A 394 35.96 31.09 -34.49
CA GLY A 394 35.35 32.03 -35.44
C GLY A 394 34.11 31.49 -36.16
N ILE A 395 33.65 30.28 -35.84
CA ILE A 395 32.41 29.69 -36.35
C ILE A 395 31.30 29.85 -35.30
N GLU A 396 30.17 30.39 -35.73
CA GLU A 396 28.98 30.55 -34.89
C GLU A 396 28.10 29.30 -34.97
N ILE A 397 27.94 28.62 -33.84
CA ILE A 397 27.15 27.38 -33.71
C ILE A 397 25.99 27.65 -32.78
N SER A 398 24.79 27.16 -33.10
CA SER A 398 23.64 27.34 -32.21
C SER A 398 23.85 26.60 -30.89
N ILE A 399 23.41 27.19 -29.77
CA ILE A 399 23.51 26.53 -28.46
C ILE A 399 22.78 25.17 -28.44
N ASP A 400 21.69 25.04 -29.20
CA ASP A 400 20.92 23.81 -29.31
C ASP A 400 21.74 22.68 -29.98
N GLU A 401 22.57 23.01 -30.98
CA GLU A 401 23.44 22.05 -31.64
C GLU A 401 24.53 21.53 -30.69
N ILE A 402 25.05 22.38 -29.81
CA ILE A 402 26.05 22.01 -28.81
C ILE A 402 25.45 21.12 -27.71
N ILE A 403 24.26 21.48 -27.20
CA ILE A 403 23.56 20.67 -26.19
C ILE A 403 23.22 19.30 -26.77
N ASN A 404 22.63 19.25 -27.96
CA ASN A 404 22.23 18.00 -28.60
C ASN A 404 23.42 17.11 -28.96
N SER A 405 24.52 17.67 -29.46
CA SER A 405 25.72 16.88 -29.79
C SER A 405 26.34 16.24 -28.55
N ARG A 406 26.39 16.95 -27.42
CA ARG A 406 26.93 16.42 -26.16
C ARG A 406 26.00 15.43 -25.46
N LEU A 407 24.69 15.67 -25.47
CA LEU A 407 23.72 14.70 -24.94
C LEU A 407 23.77 13.39 -25.73
N LYS A 408 23.85 13.45 -27.07
CA LYS A 408 24.03 12.28 -27.94
C LYS A 408 25.37 11.57 -27.70
N ALA A 409 26.46 12.30 -27.48
CA ALA A 409 27.76 11.71 -27.18
C ALA A 409 27.76 10.95 -25.84
N ASN A 410 27.10 11.48 -24.81
CA ASN A 410 26.99 10.81 -23.50
C ASN A 410 26.09 9.56 -23.53
N LEU A 411 25.02 9.56 -24.34
CA LEU A 411 24.20 8.36 -24.57
C LEU A 411 25.00 7.23 -25.22
N ASN A 412 25.94 7.55 -26.12
CA ASN A 412 26.80 6.58 -26.80
C ASN A 412 27.99 6.10 -25.95
N LEU A 413 28.33 6.80 -24.86
CA LEU A 413 29.41 6.45 -23.93
C LEU A 413 28.95 5.56 -22.75
N SER A 414 27.65 5.35 -22.56
CA SER A 414 27.10 4.53 -21.47
C SER A 414 27.43 3.02 -21.56
N GLY A 415 28.09 2.58 -22.64
CA GLY A 415 28.58 1.21 -22.82
C GLY A 415 30.00 0.93 -22.28
N LYS A 416 30.76 1.93 -21.82
CA LYS A 416 32.10 1.74 -21.23
C LYS A 416 32.31 2.61 -20.00
N VAL A 417 32.12 2.00 -18.83
CA VAL A 417 32.45 2.61 -17.55
C VAL A 417 33.96 2.57 -17.34
N GLU A 418 34.65 3.67 -17.64
CA GLU A 418 35.95 3.98 -17.03
C GLU A 418 35.72 4.97 -15.89
N SER A 419 35.92 4.49 -14.66
CA SER A 419 35.86 5.31 -13.45
C SER A 419 37.11 6.18 -13.35
N PHE A 420 36.99 7.49 -13.56
CA PHE A 420 38.02 8.45 -13.19
C PHE A 420 37.76 8.99 -11.77
N SER A 421 38.65 8.68 -10.84
CA SER A 421 38.69 9.32 -9.52
C SER A 421 39.75 10.43 -9.51
N ILE A 422 39.33 11.67 -9.23
CA ILE A 422 40.24 12.78 -8.90
C ILE A 422 40.28 12.90 -7.36
N PRO A 423 41.45 12.95 -6.72
CA PRO A 423 41.53 13.06 -5.27
C PRO A 423 41.30 14.51 -4.83
N ILE A 424 40.22 14.77 -4.10
CA ILE A 424 40.04 16.02 -3.35
C ILE A 424 39.64 15.67 -1.91
N LYS A 425 40.41 16.19 -0.95
CA LYS A 425 40.22 15.98 0.49
C LYS A 425 38.88 16.55 0.96
N GLY A 426 38.09 15.71 1.63
CA GLY A 426 37.02 16.13 2.54
C GLY A 426 35.61 15.76 2.08
N LYS A 427 35.13 14.61 2.57
CA LYS A 427 33.72 14.15 2.70
C LYS A 427 32.76 14.39 1.52
N THR A 428 32.50 13.34 0.76
CA THR A 428 31.35 13.22 -0.15
C THR A 428 30.14 12.59 0.54
N ASN A 429 28.96 13.22 0.42
CA ASN A 429 27.70 12.50 0.37
C ASN A 429 27.44 12.16 -1.11
N SER A 430 27.38 10.88 -1.46
CA SER A 430 26.95 10.42 -2.78
C SER A 430 25.42 10.30 -2.80
N ILE A 431 24.74 11.10 -3.63
CA ILE A 431 23.34 10.88 -3.99
C ILE A 431 23.35 10.29 -5.41
N SER A 432 23.00 9.01 -5.54
CA SER A 432 22.74 8.36 -6.82
C SER A 432 21.26 8.51 -7.17
N TYR A 433 20.95 9.13 -8.30
CA TYR A 433 19.62 9.05 -8.90
C TYR A 433 19.56 7.82 -9.81
N TYR A 434 18.62 6.93 -9.53
CA TYR A 434 18.21 5.91 -10.49
C TYR A 434 17.19 6.57 -11.44
N ASN A 435 17.51 6.63 -12.73
CA ASN A 435 16.51 6.85 -13.77
C ASN A 435 15.87 5.50 -14.09
N THR A 436 14.54 5.47 -14.05
CA THR A 436 13.71 4.40 -14.59
C THR A 436 13.56 4.62 -16.08
N ASP A 437 13.94 3.61 -16.87
CA ASP A 437 13.76 3.57 -18.31
C ASP A 437 12.28 3.47 -18.67
N GLU A 438 11.75 4.48 -19.36
CA GLU A 438 10.55 4.36 -20.19
C GLU A 438 11.01 4.17 -21.63
N ALA A 439 10.70 3.01 -22.20
CA ALA A 439 10.89 2.70 -23.60
C ALA A 439 9.55 2.89 -24.33
N ASP A 440 9.40 4.02 -25.01
CA ASP A 440 8.44 4.17 -26.11
C ASP A 440 9.21 3.99 -27.43
N THR A 441 8.70 3.12 -28.29
CA THR A 441 9.12 3.03 -29.69
C THR A 441 8.01 3.62 -30.55
N GLU A 442 8.41 4.59 -31.37
CA GLU A 442 7.62 5.23 -32.41
C GLU A 442 7.19 4.23 -33.50
N ASN A 443 6.10 4.54 -34.21
CA ASN A 443 6.20 4.67 -35.67
C ASN A 443 5.07 5.50 -36.26
N THR A 444 5.47 6.38 -37.16
CA THR A 444 4.69 7.27 -38.02
C THR A 444 4.33 6.57 -39.35
N THR A 445 3.19 6.91 -39.95
CA THR A 445 3.02 7.54 -41.29
C THR A 445 1.64 7.28 -41.93
N ASP A 446 1.24 8.27 -42.74
CA ASP A 446 -0.08 8.55 -43.30
C ASP A 446 -0.62 7.56 -44.38
N GLY A 447 -1.96 7.50 -44.48
CA GLY A 447 -2.63 7.97 -45.70
C GLY A 447 -3.22 6.97 -46.73
N VAL A 448 -4.56 6.83 -46.67
CA VAL A 448 -5.51 6.90 -47.81
C VAL A 448 -5.80 5.65 -48.70
N GLN A 449 -7.09 5.24 -48.61
CA GLN A 449 -8.03 4.69 -49.60
C GLN A 449 -8.05 3.21 -50.08
N SER A 450 -9.21 2.60 -49.76
CA SER A 450 -10.18 1.96 -50.68
C SER A 450 -10.08 0.45 -51.00
N ARG A 451 -11.22 -0.19 -50.67
CA ARG A 451 -11.99 -1.22 -51.42
C ARG A 451 -11.56 -2.69 -51.39
N SER A 452 -12.50 -3.44 -50.81
CA SER A 452 -13.24 -4.60 -51.35
C SER A 452 -12.60 -6.00 -51.39
N SER A 453 -13.40 -6.90 -50.79
CA SER A 453 -13.86 -8.21 -51.29
C SER A 453 -13.00 -9.46 -51.14
N PHE A 454 -13.65 -10.41 -50.47
CA PHE A 454 -13.71 -11.86 -50.71
C PHE A 454 -12.46 -12.72 -50.50
N GLY A 455 -12.65 -13.74 -49.65
CA GLY A 455 -12.43 -15.12 -50.12
C GLY A 455 -11.36 -15.93 -49.40
N SER A 456 -11.86 -16.81 -48.52
CA SER A 456 -11.51 -18.24 -48.49
C SER A 456 -10.21 -18.70 -47.83
N GLU A 457 -10.41 -19.48 -46.77
CA GLU A 457 -9.80 -20.80 -46.49
C GLU A 457 -8.29 -20.99 -46.72
N ARG A 458 -7.57 -21.31 -45.64
CA ARG A 458 -7.02 -22.66 -45.45
C ARG A 458 -6.45 -22.87 -44.05
N THR A 459 -6.78 -24.05 -43.55
CA THR A 459 -6.24 -24.76 -42.40
C THR A 459 -4.77 -25.16 -42.59
N LEU A 460 -4.08 -25.40 -41.46
CA LEU A 460 -3.01 -26.39 -41.16
C LEU A 460 -2.16 -25.81 -40.01
N SER A 461 -2.36 -26.27 -38.78
CA SER A 461 -1.68 -27.41 -38.14
C SER A 461 -0.19 -27.17 -37.86
N SER A 462 0.14 -26.90 -36.60
CA SER A 462 1.35 -27.43 -35.96
C SER A 462 1.29 -27.19 -34.45
N SER A 463 1.31 -28.30 -33.70
CA SER A 463 1.48 -28.39 -32.25
C SER A 463 2.88 -27.89 -31.79
N PRO A 464 3.06 -27.60 -30.49
CA PRO A 464 4.18 -26.78 -30.00
C PRO A 464 5.38 -27.60 -29.55
N GLU A 465 6.59 -27.07 -29.79
CA GLU A 465 7.84 -27.56 -29.22
C GLU A 465 7.99 -27.12 -27.75
N LEU A 466 8.21 -28.12 -26.90
CA LEU A 466 8.68 -28.00 -25.53
C LEU A 466 10.13 -27.51 -25.51
N LEU A 467 10.38 -26.33 -24.93
CA LEU A 467 11.70 -25.94 -24.46
C LEU A 467 11.66 -25.60 -22.97
N THR A 468 12.14 -26.56 -22.20
CA THR A 468 12.48 -26.44 -20.79
C THR A 468 13.75 -25.58 -20.64
N THR A 469 13.65 -24.39 -20.04
CA THR A 469 14.83 -23.66 -19.55
C THR A 469 14.84 -23.58 -18.03
N LYS A 470 15.95 -24.08 -17.49
CA LYS A 470 16.31 -24.20 -16.07
C LYS A 470 16.29 -22.85 -15.36
N SER A 471 15.52 -22.75 -14.28
CA SER A 471 15.55 -21.63 -13.34
C SER A 471 16.75 -21.77 -12.39
N ALA A 472 17.65 -20.78 -12.44
CA ALA A 472 18.75 -20.63 -11.49
C ALA A 472 18.21 -20.08 -10.17
N LYS A 473 18.31 -20.87 -9.09
CA LYS A 473 18.07 -20.41 -7.71
C LYS A 473 19.21 -19.49 -7.27
N ARG A 474 18.94 -18.19 -7.15
CA ARG A 474 19.80 -17.24 -6.41
C ARG A 474 19.31 -17.16 -4.97
N VAL A 475 20.12 -17.63 -4.04
CA VAL A 475 19.91 -17.49 -2.60
C VAL A 475 20.33 -16.07 -2.20
N VAL A 476 19.36 -15.23 -1.82
CA VAL A 476 19.64 -13.93 -1.19
C VAL A 476 19.60 -14.12 0.33
N LYS A 477 20.75 -13.94 0.96
CA LYS A 477 20.95 -13.92 2.41
C LYS A 477 20.57 -12.53 2.92
N VAL A 478 19.40 -12.38 3.54
CA VAL A 478 19.02 -11.14 4.25
C VAL A 478 19.39 -11.30 5.72
N SER A 479 20.54 -10.76 6.13
CA SER A 479 20.90 -10.70 7.55
C SER A 479 21.75 -9.46 7.87
N SER A 480 21.17 -8.27 7.79
CA SER A 480 21.78 -7.05 8.35
C SER A 480 20.77 -5.91 8.47
N PHE A 481 19.74 -6.06 9.30
CA PHE A 481 18.90 -4.91 9.68
C PHE A 481 18.44 -4.89 11.16
N MET A 482 18.83 -5.88 11.97
CA MET A 482 18.40 -5.98 13.37
C MET A 482 19.50 -5.69 14.42
N LYS A 483 20.72 -5.32 14.01
CA LYS A 483 21.82 -5.04 14.96
C LYS A 483 22.02 -3.56 15.31
N SER A 484 21.44 -2.62 14.55
CA SER A 484 21.65 -1.18 14.79
C SER A 484 20.71 -0.58 15.84
N SER A 485 19.59 -1.23 16.17
CA SER A 485 18.57 -0.63 17.04
C SER A 485 18.75 -0.98 18.54
N MET A 486 19.57 -1.99 18.86
CA MET A 486 19.78 -2.44 20.25
C MET A 486 20.97 -1.78 20.96
N SER A 487 21.84 -1.07 20.25
CA SER A 487 22.98 -0.35 20.82
C SER A 487 22.59 0.99 21.46
N SER A 488 21.53 1.65 20.98
CA SER A 488 21.12 2.98 21.45
C SER A 488 20.34 2.96 22.78
N LEU A 489 19.83 1.80 23.20
CA LEU A 489 19.09 1.66 24.48
C LEU A 489 19.99 1.35 25.68
N ARG A 490 21.26 0.95 25.48
CA ARG A 490 22.21 0.74 26.58
C ARG A 490 22.90 2.02 27.06
N GLU A 491 22.89 3.09 26.27
CA GLU A 491 23.61 4.33 26.57
C GLU A 491 22.78 5.31 27.43
N ILE A 492 21.45 5.14 27.46
CA ILE A 492 20.53 5.99 28.25
C ILE A 492 20.39 5.50 29.71
N ALA A 493 20.74 4.23 29.99
CA ALA A 493 20.63 3.65 31.33
C ALA A 493 21.79 4.01 32.30
N GLN A 494 22.81 4.74 31.86
CA GLN A 494 24.00 5.08 32.69
C GLN A 494 24.06 6.52 33.18
N LYS A 495 23.05 7.36 32.95
CA LYS A 495 23.01 8.75 33.47
C LYS A 495 21.72 9.05 34.21
N VAL A 496 21.59 8.52 35.43
CA VAL A 496 20.62 9.03 36.42
C VAL A 496 21.37 9.27 37.76
N PRO A 497 21.41 10.51 38.28
CA PRO A 497 22.06 10.79 39.55
C PRO A 497 21.25 10.25 40.74
N LYS A 498 21.93 9.55 41.65
CA LYS A 498 21.39 9.06 42.93
C LYS A 498 21.31 10.22 43.94
N SER A 499 20.14 10.82 44.12
CA SER A 499 19.82 11.53 45.36
C SER A 499 18.31 11.78 45.49
N ILE A 500 17.59 10.86 46.14
CA ILE A 500 16.29 11.17 46.73
C ILE A 500 16.30 10.66 48.17
N LYS A 501 16.27 11.62 49.11
CA LYS A 501 16.14 11.39 50.55
C LYS A 501 14.77 10.79 50.85
N LYS A 502 14.73 9.77 51.71
CA LYS A 502 13.48 9.17 52.23
C LYS A 502 12.73 10.20 53.10
N PRO A 503 11.40 10.33 52.99
CA PRO A 503 10.60 11.01 53.99
C PRO A 503 10.30 10.07 55.17
N SER A 504 10.46 10.60 56.38
CA SER A 504 10.05 10.00 57.65
C SER A 504 8.53 10.05 57.78
N PHE A 505 7.88 8.90 57.95
CA PHE A 505 6.48 8.83 58.35
C PHE A 505 6.37 9.05 59.86
N ASN A 506 5.77 10.16 60.27
CA ASN A 506 5.26 10.37 61.62
C ASN A 506 3.97 9.55 61.80
N LYS A 507 3.95 8.74 62.86
CA LYS A 507 2.74 8.14 63.44
C LYS A 507 2.10 9.14 64.39
N THR A 508 0.85 9.53 64.13
CA THR A 508 -0.01 10.16 65.14
C THR A 508 -1.48 9.88 64.79
N PHE A 509 -2.15 9.11 65.67
CA PHE A 509 -3.58 9.13 66.09
C PHE A 509 -4.68 9.19 65.00
N LEU A 510 -5.75 8.39 65.01
CA LEU A 510 -6.59 7.85 66.09
C LEU A 510 -7.12 6.46 65.71
#